data_AF-A0A1F2SM95-F1
#
_entry.id   AF-A0A1F2SM95-F1
#
_cell.length_a   1.000
_cell.length_b   1.000
_cell.length_c   1.000
_cell.angle_alpha   90.00
_cell.angle_beta   90.00
_cell.angle_gamma   90.00
#
_symmetry.space_group_name_H-M   'P 1'
#
loop_
_entity.id
_entity.type
_entity.pdbx_description
1 polymer ?
#
loop_
_entity_poly.entity_id
_entity_poly.type
_entity_poly.pdbx_seq_one_letter_code
_entity_poly.pdbx_strand_id
1 'polypeptide(L)'
;MEQAGTSPMNPLNHPLAPNGKANPPVFWRVEGSLLHLSAVRPIAFFTWNAQSFSERWARRGSLGLLTLLRPFLYATNRVFATRVLHTSLRGVSQDRLDLLGEEYFHYILKPRLRRQGVEKLQEWMSAHGQVVLVSQGLDHVMRPLAEDLGVERLAANRLEFRDGLATGRLLDPVIPPRGALARLIGRRADGRVSQQWLYRELNIQGQPEILHNAIHPAPRPPLHRSRPLTLFDSQKRAPRLSVRESLAGKHILLIGVTGFIGKVWLIHLLSDLPEVGRIYLLIRRQGPHTALRRFEKIVAESPAFDELYERHGDHLAQFLSERIEVMEGDVSKPGLGIEPEIQARLRQKLDVIV
;
A
#
# COMPACT_ATOMS: atom_id res chain seq x y z
N MET A 1 37.92 -26.31 -29.03
CA MET A 1 37.02 -27.45 -28.81
C MET A 1 35.84 -26.95 -28.01
N GLU A 2 34.77 -26.72 -28.75
CA GLU A 2 33.48 -26.18 -28.32
C GLU A 2 32.72 -27.30 -27.59
N GLN A 3 32.45 -27.13 -26.30
CA GLN A 3 31.56 -28.04 -25.57
C GLN A 3 30.25 -27.31 -25.27
N ALA A 4 29.23 -27.74 -26.02
CA ALA A 4 27.84 -27.35 -25.88
C ALA A 4 27.31 -27.78 -24.50
N GLY A 5 27.07 -26.80 -23.63
CA GLY A 5 26.35 -26.97 -22.38
C GLY A 5 24.85 -26.78 -22.62
N THR A 6 24.10 -27.86 -22.46
CA THR A 6 22.64 -27.94 -22.53
C THR A 6 21.96 -26.95 -21.57
N SER A 7 21.21 -26.00 -22.12
CA SER A 7 20.30 -25.13 -21.35
C SER A 7 19.22 -25.96 -20.63
N PRO A 8 18.95 -25.72 -19.33
CA PRO A 8 17.84 -26.37 -18.65
C PRO A 8 16.50 -25.81 -19.15
N MET A 9 15.59 -26.70 -19.54
CA MET A 9 14.24 -26.37 -20.00
C MET A 9 13.45 -25.62 -18.93
N ASN A 10 12.93 -24.45 -19.31
CA ASN A 10 12.07 -23.61 -18.49
C ASN A 10 10.61 -24.17 -18.52
N PRO A 11 10.03 -24.63 -17.39
CA PRO A 11 8.70 -25.26 -17.39
C PRO A 11 7.52 -24.27 -17.47
N LEU A 12 7.73 -23.00 -17.83
CA LEU A 12 6.69 -21.96 -17.82
C LEU A 12 6.18 -21.51 -19.20
N ASN A 13 6.64 -22.16 -20.28
CA ASN A 13 6.07 -21.97 -21.61
C ASN A 13 5.23 -23.20 -21.97
N HIS A 14 4.02 -23.30 -21.42
CA HIS A 14 2.96 -23.98 -22.15
C HIS A 14 2.32 -22.94 -23.10
N PRO A 15 2.71 -22.89 -24.39
CA PRO A 15 1.85 -22.23 -25.36
C PRO A 15 0.51 -22.96 -25.34
N LEU A 16 -0.59 -22.22 -25.54
CA LEU A 16 -1.88 -22.85 -25.84
C LEU A 16 -1.63 -23.81 -26.99
N ALA A 17 -1.77 -25.11 -26.71
CA ALA A 17 -1.54 -26.14 -27.69
C ALA A 17 -2.40 -25.83 -28.93
N PRO A 18 -1.79 -25.65 -30.13
CA PRO A 18 -2.55 -25.53 -31.35
C PRO A 18 -2.89 -26.95 -31.76
N ASN A 19 -3.95 -27.51 -31.17
CA ASN A 19 -4.78 -28.63 -31.63
C ASN A 19 -5.26 -29.47 -30.45
N GLY A 20 -6.57 -29.46 -30.27
CA GLY A 20 -7.30 -30.10 -29.19
C GLY A 20 -8.38 -29.13 -28.74
N LYS A 21 -9.65 -29.47 -28.93
CA LYS A 21 -10.82 -28.63 -28.59
C LYS A 21 -10.84 -28.33 -27.09
N ALA A 22 -10.02 -27.39 -26.63
CA ALA A 22 -10.13 -26.82 -25.30
C ALA A 22 -11.41 -25.99 -25.31
N ASN A 23 -12.33 -26.29 -24.40
CA ASN A 23 -13.52 -25.46 -24.21
C ASN A 23 -13.08 -23.99 -24.02
N PRO A 24 -13.79 -23.03 -24.63
CA PRO A 24 -13.43 -21.63 -24.49
C PRO A 24 -13.42 -21.25 -23.00
N PRO A 25 -12.45 -20.42 -22.57
CA PRO A 25 -12.31 -20.06 -21.16
C PRO A 25 -13.60 -19.39 -20.66
N VAL A 26 -14.03 -19.79 -19.47
CA VAL A 26 -15.20 -19.19 -18.82
C VAL A 26 -14.75 -17.91 -18.11
N PHE A 27 -15.37 -16.80 -18.48
CA PHE A 27 -15.09 -15.50 -17.87
C PHE A 27 -16.04 -15.24 -16.70
N TRP A 28 -15.51 -14.73 -15.60
CA TRP A 28 -16.28 -14.38 -14.41
C TRP A 28 -16.08 -12.91 -14.05
N ARG A 29 -17.13 -12.09 -14.17
CA ARG A 29 -17.05 -10.66 -13.84
C ARG A 29 -17.11 -10.45 -12.33
N VAL A 30 -16.09 -9.80 -11.77
CA VAL A 30 -15.99 -9.49 -10.33
C VAL A 30 -17.13 -8.58 -9.89
N GLU A 31 -17.44 -7.53 -10.66
CA GLU A 31 -18.42 -6.53 -10.22
C GLU A 31 -19.85 -7.04 -10.36
N GLY A 32 -20.61 -6.93 -9.26
CA GLY A 32 -22.00 -7.35 -9.18
C GLY A 32 -22.19 -8.78 -8.67
N SER A 33 -21.24 -9.67 -8.96
CA SER A 33 -21.19 -11.04 -8.41
C SER A 33 -20.42 -11.08 -7.09
N LEU A 34 -19.10 -10.85 -7.14
CA LEU A 34 -18.20 -11.00 -5.98
C LEU A 34 -18.11 -9.72 -5.15
N LEU A 35 -18.00 -8.56 -5.82
CA LEU A 35 -17.78 -7.26 -5.17
C LEU A 35 -18.56 -6.13 -5.83
N HIS A 36 -18.66 -5.01 -5.11
CA HIS A 36 -19.08 -3.71 -5.64
C HIS A 36 -17.91 -2.75 -5.63
N LEU A 37 -17.22 -2.66 -6.77
CA LEU A 37 -16.06 -1.80 -6.89
C LEU A 37 -16.48 -0.37 -7.23
N SER A 38 -15.94 0.58 -6.47
CA SER A 38 -15.94 1.99 -6.85
C SER A 38 -14.70 2.27 -7.67
N ALA A 39 -14.84 3.02 -8.77
CA ALA A 39 -13.70 3.45 -9.58
C ALA A 39 -12.76 4.40 -8.79
N VAL A 40 -13.30 5.18 -7.85
CA VAL A 40 -12.55 6.25 -7.16
C VAL A 40 -11.91 5.77 -5.86
N ARG A 41 -12.55 4.85 -5.11
CA ARG A 41 -12.09 4.46 -3.77
C ARG A 41 -10.68 3.84 -3.74
N PRO A 42 -10.31 2.91 -4.64
CA PRO A 42 -8.95 2.38 -4.67
C PRO A 42 -7.91 3.46 -4.99
N ILE A 43 -8.23 4.36 -5.93
CA ILE A 43 -7.36 5.48 -6.31
C ILE A 43 -7.20 6.49 -5.17
N ALA A 44 -8.28 6.77 -4.46
CA ALA A 44 -8.25 7.58 -3.23
C ALA A 44 -7.35 6.93 -2.18
N PHE A 45 -7.48 5.63 -1.96
CA PHE A 45 -6.64 4.90 -1.00
C PHE A 45 -5.15 4.99 -1.37
N PHE A 46 -4.81 4.79 -2.64
CA PHE A 46 -3.42 4.90 -3.12
C PHE A 46 -2.84 6.30 -2.98
N THR A 47 -3.65 7.34 -3.20
CA THR A 47 -3.20 8.73 -3.10
C THR A 47 -3.21 9.28 -1.67
N TRP A 48 -4.10 8.75 -0.81
CA TRP A 48 -4.21 9.16 0.60
C TRP A 48 -2.97 8.82 1.42
N ASN A 49 -2.37 7.67 1.10
CA ASN A 49 -1.20 7.15 1.80
C ASN A 49 0.13 7.71 1.27
N ALA A 50 0.16 8.81 0.49
CA ALA A 50 1.39 9.41 -0.03
C ALA A 50 2.33 9.94 1.09
N GLN A 51 3.66 9.79 0.90
CA GLN A 51 4.67 9.98 1.96
C GLN A 51 4.83 11.45 2.39
N SER A 52 4.74 12.40 1.45
CA SER A 52 4.92 13.84 1.77
C SER A 52 3.59 14.59 1.94
N PHE A 53 3.58 15.61 2.80
CA PHE A 53 2.36 16.41 3.09
C PHE A 53 1.89 17.22 1.88
N SER A 54 2.81 17.84 1.13
CA SER A 54 2.50 18.64 -0.07
C SER A 54 1.96 17.78 -1.21
N GLU A 55 2.54 16.60 -1.44
CA GLU A 55 2.08 15.64 -2.44
C GLU A 55 0.69 15.08 -2.09
N ARG A 56 0.41 14.87 -0.80
CA ARG A 56 -0.95 14.52 -0.33
C ARG A 56 -1.96 15.61 -0.68
N TRP A 57 -1.67 16.88 -0.43
CA TRP A 57 -2.59 17.98 -0.76
C TRP A 57 -2.77 18.19 -2.26
N ALA A 58 -1.70 18.12 -3.05
CA ALA A 58 -1.78 18.22 -4.51
C ALA A 58 -2.63 17.08 -5.11
N ARG A 59 -2.39 15.83 -4.68
CA ARG A 59 -3.16 14.67 -5.14
C ARG A 59 -4.60 14.64 -4.62
N ARG A 60 -4.85 15.19 -3.42
CA ARG A 60 -6.21 15.40 -2.89
C ARG A 60 -6.99 16.41 -3.73
N GLY A 61 -6.35 17.53 -4.07
CA GLY A 61 -6.95 18.57 -4.92
C GLY A 61 -7.32 18.03 -6.29
N SER A 62 -6.41 17.30 -6.95
CA SER A 62 -6.66 16.71 -8.26
C SER A 62 -7.77 15.66 -8.22
N LEU A 63 -7.79 14.77 -7.22
CA LEU A 63 -8.83 13.74 -7.10
C LEU A 63 -10.20 14.33 -6.75
N GLY A 64 -10.25 15.38 -5.93
CA GLY A 64 -11.46 16.13 -5.63
C GLY A 64 -12.05 16.77 -6.89
N LEU A 65 -11.21 17.44 -7.68
CA LEU A 65 -11.61 18.03 -8.97
C LEU A 65 -12.12 16.97 -9.96
N LEU A 66 -11.42 15.84 -10.10
CA LEU A 66 -11.82 14.75 -10.98
C LEU A 66 -13.14 14.09 -10.55
N THR A 67 -13.40 14.04 -9.25
CA THR A 67 -14.68 13.52 -8.73
C THR A 67 -15.84 14.45 -9.09
N LEU A 68 -15.64 15.77 -9.02
CA LEU A 68 -16.62 16.78 -9.40
C LEU A 68 -16.91 16.77 -10.91
N LEU A 69 -15.88 16.66 -11.75
CA LEU A 69 -16.01 16.64 -13.22
C LEU A 69 -16.54 15.30 -13.76
N ARG A 70 -16.68 14.28 -12.92
CA ARG A 70 -17.05 12.94 -13.31
C ARG A 70 -18.36 12.84 -14.11
N PRO A 71 -19.48 13.50 -13.75
CA PRO A 71 -20.73 13.38 -14.51
C PRO A 71 -20.55 13.82 -15.96
N PHE A 72 -19.76 14.88 -16.17
CA PHE A 72 -19.44 15.42 -17.49
C PHE A 72 -18.50 14.51 -18.29
N LEU A 73 -17.44 13.98 -17.65
CA LEU A 73 -16.50 13.05 -18.29
C LEU A 73 -17.15 11.71 -18.66
N TYR A 74 -18.08 11.21 -17.84
CA TYR A 74 -18.80 9.97 -18.10
C TYR A 74 -19.89 10.13 -19.16
N ALA A 75 -20.41 11.34 -19.36
CA ALA A 75 -21.36 11.66 -20.43
C ALA A 75 -20.70 11.63 -21.82
N THR A 76 -19.40 11.94 -21.90
CA THR A 76 -18.63 11.91 -23.16
C THR A 76 -18.10 10.52 -23.48
N ASN A 77 -17.27 9.91 -22.61
CA ASN A 77 -16.77 8.54 -22.82
C ASN A 77 -16.26 7.91 -21.51
N ARG A 78 -16.81 6.75 -21.12
CA ARG A 78 -16.49 6.06 -19.85
C ARG A 78 -15.05 5.51 -19.79
N VAL A 79 -14.50 5.08 -20.93
CA VAL A 79 -13.11 4.61 -21.03
C VAL A 79 -12.16 5.80 -20.85
N PHE A 80 -12.45 6.92 -21.51
CA PHE A 80 -11.69 8.16 -21.34
C PHE A 80 -11.70 8.63 -19.88
N ALA A 81 -12.87 8.69 -19.25
CA ALA A 81 -13.00 9.08 -17.84
C ALA A 81 -12.22 8.14 -16.90
N THR A 82 -12.19 6.84 -17.21
CA THR A 82 -11.38 5.87 -16.47
C THR A 82 -9.90 6.15 -16.63
N ARG A 83 -9.41 6.42 -17.85
CA ARG A 83 -8.01 6.80 -18.10
C ARG A 83 -7.63 8.07 -17.36
N VAL A 84 -8.46 9.12 -17.42
CA VAL A 84 -8.22 10.39 -16.72
C VAL A 84 -8.06 10.19 -15.21
N LEU A 85 -8.89 9.36 -14.58
CA LEU A 85 -8.79 9.10 -13.15
C LEU A 85 -7.43 8.51 -12.74
N HIS A 86 -6.90 7.58 -13.53
CA HIS A 86 -5.65 6.88 -13.26
C HIS A 86 -4.40 7.74 -13.47
N THR A 87 -4.51 8.87 -14.17
CA THR A 87 -3.40 9.84 -14.27
C THR A 87 -2.94 10.36 -12.91
N SER A 88 -3.82 10.33 -11.90
CA SER A 88 -3.50 10.71 -10.52
C SER A 88 -2.47 9.78 -9.85
N LEU A 89 -2.25 8.59 -10.41
CA LEU A 89 -1.24 7.64 -9.95
C LEU A 89 0.12 7.82 -10.64
N ARG A 90 0.27 8.81 -11.53
CA ARG A 90 1.54 9.10 -12.19
C ARG A 90 2.64 9.36 -11.14
N GLY A 91 3.79 8.73 -11.34
CA GLY A 91 4.97 8.86 -10.48
C GLY A 91 4.95 7.99 -9.22
N VAL A 92 3.90 7.19 -8.99
CA VAL A 92 3.88 6.21 -7.90
C VAL A 92 4.67 4.97 -8.33
N SER A 93 5.53 4.45 -7.46
CA SER A 93 6.29 3.23 -7.74
C SER A 93 5.39 2.00 -7.80
N GLN A 94 5.76 1.02 -8.62
CA GLN A 94 5.05 -0.23 -8.79
C GLN A 94 4.94 -1.01 -7.47
N ASP A 95 6.05 -1.19 -6.75
CA ASP A 95 6.08 -1.90 -5.46
C ASP A 95 5.14 -1.29 -4.43
N ARG A 96 4.98 0.04 -4.47
CA ARG A 96 4.07 0.73 -3.57
C ARG A 96 2.61 0.50 -3.95
N LEU A 97 2.27 0.53 -5.23
CA LEU A 97 0.92 0.21 -5.70
C LEU A 97 0.56 -1.24 -5.39
N ASP A 98 1.54 -2.14 -5.49
CA ASP A 98 1.42 -3.54 -5.13
C ASP A 98 1.11 -3.71 -3.63
N LEU A 99 1.93 -3.12 -2.75
CA LEU A 99 1.71 -3.20 -1.30
C LEU A 99 0.38 -2.56 -0.88
N LEU A 100 0.10 -1.35 -1.36
CA LEU A 100 -1.17 -0.68 -1.04
C LEU A 100 -2.37 -1.43 -1.63
N GLY A 101 -2.19 -2.11 -2.77
CA GLY A 101 -3.23 -2.91 -3.41
C GLY A 101 -3.62 -4.11 -2.56
N GLU A 102 -2.63 -4.80 -2.00
CA GLU A 102 -2.79 -5.89 -1.06
C GLU A 102 -3.46 -5.43 0.25
N GLU A 103 -2.99 -4.33 0.84
CA GLU A 103 -3.64 -3.72 2.00
C GLU A 103 -5.11 -3.36 1.72
N TYR A 104 -5.37 -2.71 0.59
CA TYR A 104 -6.72 -2.33 0.20
C TYR A 104 -7.61 -3.56 0.03
N PHE A 105 -7.09 -4.63 -0.55
CA PHE A 105 -7.81 -5.89 -0.64
C PHE A 105 -8.15 -6.42 0.77
N HIS A 106 -7.14 -6.65 1.62
CA HIS A 106 -7.33 -7.26 2.93
C HIS A 106 -8.24 -6.45 3.86
N TYR A 107 -8.02 -5.14 3.94
CA TYR A 107 -8.73 -4.30 4.91
C TYR A 107 -10.07 -3.77 4.38
N ILE A 108 -10.23 -3.59 3.07
CA ILE A 108 -11.41 -2.90 2.51
C ILE A 108 -12.29 -3.81 1.63
N LEU A 109 -11.71 -4.71 0.85
CA LEU A 109 -12.48 -5.55 -0.09
C LEU A 109 -12.85 -6.91 0.49
N LYS A 110 -11.92 -7.61 1.13
CA LYS A 110 -12.13 -8.95 1.69
C LYS A 110 -13.32 -9.02 2.65
N PRO A 111 -13.51 -8.07 3.60
CA PRO A 111 -14.70 -8.07 4.47
C PRO A 111 -16.01 -7.80 3.73
N ARG A 112 -15.95 -7.28 2.49
CA ARG A 112 -17.11 -6.93 1.66
C ARG A 112 -17.41 -7.96 0.59
N LEU A 113 -16.68 -9.08 0.56
CA LEU A 113 -16.93 -10.17 -0.38
C LEU A 113 -18.33 -10.74 -0.19
N ARG A 114 -19.01 -10.96 -1.31
CA ARG A 114 -20.36 -11.52 -1.30
C ARG A 114 -20.30 -13.03 -1.21
N ARG A 115 -20.70 -13.57 -0.06
CA ARG A 115 -20.71 -15.01 0.21
C ARG A 115 -21.36 -15.82 -0.91
N GLN A 116 -22.58 -15.45 -1.33
CA GLN A 116 -23.30 -16.12 -2.42
C GLN A 116 -22.55 -16.13 -3.76
N GLY A 117 -21.79 -15.07 -4.06
CA GLY A 117 -21.01 -14.99 -5.30
C GLY A 117 -19.77 -15.87 -5.24
N VAL A 118 -19.10 -15.90 -4.09
CA VAL A 118 -17.93 -16.75 -3.81
C VAL A 118 -18.33 -18.23 -3.83
N GLU A 119 -19.43 -18.59 -3.18
CA GLU A 119 -19.98 -19.96 -3.18
C GLU A 119 -20.22 -20.45 -4.62
N LYS A 120 -20.92 -19.67 -5.45
CA LYS A 120 -21.17 -20.03 -6.85
C LYS A 120 -19.91 -20.13 -7.70
N LEU A 121 -18.92 -19.27 -7.44
CA LEU A 121 -17.64 -19.34 -8.13
C LEU A 121 -16.91 -20.64 -7.77
N GLN A 122 -16.87 -20.98 -6.50
CA GLN A 122 -16.23 -22.20 -6.00
C GLN A 122 -16.95 -23.47 -6.48
N GLU A 123 -18.29 -23.49 -6.44
CA GLU A 123 -19.11 -24.56 -7.02
C GLU A 123 -18.76 -24.77 -8.49
N TRP A 124 -18.72 -23.70 -9.28
CA TRP A 124 -18.35 -23.78 -10.69
C TRP A 124 -16.93 -24.33 -10.89
N MET A 125 -15.95 -23.79 -10.14
CA MET A 125 -14.55 -24.21 -10.25
C MET A 125 -14.34 -25.68 -9.86
N SER A 126 -15.06 -26.16 -8.84
CA SER A 126 -15.00 -27.56 -8.42
C SER A 126 -15.59 -28.53 -9.46
N ALA A 127 -16.63 -28.10 -10.19
CA ALA A 127 -17.33 -28.95 -11.15
C ALA A 127 -16.78 -28.85 -12.59
N HIS A 128 -16.24 -27.69 -12.99
CA HIS A 128 -15.91 -27.39 -14.38
C HIS A 128 -14.47 -26.86 -14.59
N GLY A 129 -13.71 -26.63 -13.51
CA GLY A 129 -12.33 -26.17 -13.55
C GLY A 129 -12.14 -24.65 -13.58
N GLN A 130 -10.94 -24.23 -13.97
CA GLN A 130 -10.46 -22.84 -13.85
C GLN A 130 -11.29 -21.81 -14.64
N VAL A 131 -11.47 -20.63 -14.05
CA VAL A 131 -12.10 -19.47 -14.69
C VAL A 131 -11.08 -18.36 -14.97
N VAL A 132 -11.47 -17.39 -15.78
CA VAL A 132 -10.74 -16.12 -15.93
C VAL A 132 -11.52 -15.02 -15.23
N LEU A 133 -10.96 -14.45 -14.17
CA LEU A 133 -11.58 -13.30 -13.50
C LEU A 133 -11.45 -12.05 -14.36
N VAL A 134 -12.55 -11.32 -14.55
CA VAL A 134 -12.59 -10.07 -15.31
C VAL A 134 -13.04 -8.93 -14.41
N SER A 135 -12.27 -7.84 -14.34
CA SER A 135 -12.59 -6.72 -13.45
C SER A 135 -12.24 -5.35 -14.03
N GLN A 136 -13.07 -4.37 -13.69
CA GLN A 136 -12.79 -2.94 -13.91
C GLN A 136 -11.78 -2.37 -12.89
N GLY A 137 -11.43 -3.14 -11.86
CA GLY A 137 -10.45 -2.77 -10.84
C GLY A 137 -9.02 -2.77 -11.37
N LEU A 138 -8.11 -2.16 -10.61
CA LEU A 138 -6.69 -2.22 -10.91
C LEU A 138 -6.12 -3.60 -10.61
N ASP A 139 -5.22 -4.04 -11.48
CA ASP A 139 -4.50 -5.31 -11.37
C ASP A 139 -3.89 -5.52 -9.97
N HIS A 140 -3.23 -4.51 -9.41
CA HIS A 140 -2.64 -4.54 -8.06
C HIS A 140 -3.62 -4.89 -6.93
N VAL A 141 -4.92 -4.66 -7.13
CA VAL A 141 -5.97 -5.01 -6.16
C VAL A 141 -6.63 -6.35 -6.53
N MET A 142 -6.71 -6.66 -7.82
CA MET A 142 -7.37 -7.86 -8.32
C MET A 142 -6.51 -9.12 -8.19
N ARG A 143 -5.18 -8.99 -8.18
CA ARG A 143 -4.27 -10.11 -7.92
C ARG A 143 -4.48 -10.73 -6.54
N PRO A 144 -4.41 -9.98 -5.40
CA PRO A 144 -4.72 -10.53 -4.08
C PRO A 144 -6.11 -11.16 -3.99
N LEU A 145 -7.11 -10.55 -4.66
CA LEU A 145 -8.46 -11.11 -4.73
C LEU A 145 -8.49 -12.45 -5.46
N ALA A 146 -7.84 -12.56 -6.61
CA ALA A 146 -7.79 -13.79 -7.38
C ALA A 146 -7.07 -14.90 -6.62
N GLU A 147 -5.98 -14.56 -5.93
CA GLU A 147 -5.22 -15.48 -5.07
C GLU A 147 -6.07 -16.00 -3.89
N ASP A 148 -6.77 -15.12 -3.18
CA ASP A 148 -7.68 -15.50 -2.07
C ASP A 148 -8.83 -16.40 -2.54
N LEU A 149 -9.23 -16.29 -3.81
CA LEU A 149 -10.28 -17.11 -4.42
C LEU A 149 -9.76 -18.36 -5.14
N GLY A 150 -8.44 -18.56 -5.20
CA GLY A 150 -7.81 -19.69 -5.91
C GLY A 150 -7.91 -19.63 -7.43
N VAL A 151 -8.13 -18.45 -8.01
CA VAL A 151 -8.21 -18.25 -9.47
C VAL A 151 -6.85 -17.94 -10.05
N GLU A 152 -6.43 -18.72 -11.05
CA GLU A 152 -5.09 -18.63 -11.63
C GLU A 152 -4.92 -17.53 -12.68
N ARG A 153 -5.99 -17.10 -13.34
CA ARG A 153 -5.94 -16.17 -14.49
C ARG A 153 -6.90 -15.01 -14.31
N LEU A 154 -6.45 -13.81 -14.68
CA LEU A 154 -7.26 -12.60 -14.61
C LEU A 154 -7.06 -11.68 -15.82
N ALA A 155 -8.07 -10.86 -16.08
CA ALA A 155 -8.04 -9.69 -16.94
C ALA A 155 -8.58 -8.50 -16.15
N ALA A 156 -7.69 -7.55 -15.81
CA ALA A 156 -8.01 -6.35 -15.05
C ALA A 156 -7.36 -5.12 -15.68
N ASN A 157 -7.74 -3.91 -15.22
CA ASN A 157 -7.10 -2.69 -15.68
C ASN A 157 -5.64 -2.63 -15.20
N ARG A 158 -4.71 -2.44 -16.12
CA ARG A 158 -3.27 -2.42 -15.85
C ARG A 158 -2.69 -1.05 -16.12
N LEU A 159 -1.81 -0.57 -15.24
CA LEU A 159 -1.04 0.65 -15.46
C LEU A 159 0.17 0.38 -16.34
N GLU A 160 0.53 1.37 -17.16
CA GLU A 160 1.83 1.40 -17.85
C GLU A 160 2.90 1.90 -16.86
N PHE A 161 4.05 1.22 -16.85
CA PHE A 161 5.21 1.54 -16.01
C PHE A 161 6.44 1.83 -16.86
N ARG A 162 7.26 2.79 -16.42
CA ARG A 162 8.60 3.08 -16.96
C ARG A 162 9.54 3.27 -15.78
N ASP A 163 10.66 2.56 -15.79
CA ASP A 163 11.66 2.58 -14.70
C ASP A 163 11.04 2.32 -13.31
N GLY A 164 10.06 1.40 -13.25
CA GLY A 164 9.35 1.06 -12.01
C GLY A 164 8.34 2.12 -11.52
N LEU A 165 8.13 3.21 -12.27
CA LEU A 165 7.19 4.29 -11.93
C LEU A 165 5.99 4.27 -12.88
N ALA A 166 4.79 4.46 -12.32
CA ALA A 166 3.56 4.53 -13.09
C ALA A 166 3.56 5.77 -14.00
N THR A 167 3.29 5.61 -15.29
CA THR A 167 3.20 6.73 -16.24
C THR A 167 1.89 7.51 -16.09
N GLY A 168 0.90 6.92 -15.39
CA GLY A 168 -0.47 7.39 -15.28
C GLY A 168 -1.38 6.94 -16.42
N ARG A 169 -0.87 6.18 -17.40
CA ARG A 169 -1.65 5.59 -18.49
C ARG A 169 -2.06 4.17 -18.14
N LEU A 170 -3.18 3.73 -18.72
CA LEU A 170 -3.61 2.34 -18.67
C LEU A 170 -3.19 1.62 -19.96
N LEU A 171 -2.82 0.35 -19.84
CA LEU A 171 -2.65 -0.55 -20.97
C LEU A 171 -4.02 -0.96 -21.51
N ASP A 172 -4.08 -1.21 -22.81
CA ASP A 172 -5.29 -1.72 -23.47
C ASP A 172 -5.38 -3.25 -23.36
N PRO A 173 -6.60 -3.81 -23.32
CA PRO A 173 -7.90 -3.12 -23.28
C PRO A 173 -8.24 -2.59 -21.88
N VAL A 174 -8.86 -1.42 -21.82
CA VAL A 174 -9.41 -0.89 -20.56
C VAL A 174 -10.81 -1.44 -20.33
N ILE A 175 -11.00 -2.17 -19.23
CA ILE A 175 -12.29 -2.69 -18.79
C ILE A 175 -13.08 -1.55 -18.14
N PRO A 176 -14.17 -1.08 -18.75
CA PRO A 176 -14.92 0.06 -18.26
C PRO A 176 -15.77 -0.31 -17.04
N PRO A 177 -16.13 0.68 -16.20
CA PRO A 177 -16.98 0.41 -15.07
C PRO A 177 -18.41 0.04 -15.50
N ARG A 178 -19.10 -0.81 -14.71
CA ARG A 178 -20.51 -1.16 -14.97
C ARG A 178 -21.36 0.11 -15.13
N GLY A 179 -22.16 0.15 -16.21
CA GLY A 179 -23.05 1.27 -16.50
C GLY A 179 -24.12 1.51 -15.44
N ALA A 180 -24.70 2.71 -15.40
CA ALA A 180 -25.71 3.09 -14.40
C ALA A 180 -26.93 2.15 -14.39
N LEU A 181 -27.37 1.66 -15.57
CA LEU A 181 -28.47 0.72 -15.74
C LEU A 181 -28.18 -0.68 -15.16
N ALA A 182 -26.90 -1.04 -14.96
CA ALA A 182 -26.53 -2.31 -14.32
C ALA A 182 -26.83 -2.34 -12.80
N ARG A 183 -27.22 -1.20 -12.20
CA ARG A 183 -27.76 -1.15 -10.83
C ARG A 183 -29.23 -1.58 -10.77
N LEU A 184 -29.94 -1.46 -11.89
CA LEU A 184 -31.38 -1.78 -12.04
C LEU A 184 -31.60 -3.21 -12.52
N ILE A 185 -30.72 -3.71 -13.40
CA ILE A 185 -30.74 -5.11 -13.84
C ILE A 185 -30.13 -5.96 -12.72
N GLY A 186 -30.99 -6.75 -12.05
CA GLY A 186 -30.74 -7.44 -10.79
C GLY A 186 -29.33 -8.02 -10.57
N ARG A 187 -28.88 -7.90 -9.33
CA ARG A 187 -27.64 -8.46 -8.80
C ARG A 187 -27.69 -9.98 -8.90
N ARG A 188 -26.84 -10.59 -9.74
CA ARG A 188 -26.73 -12.05 -9.83
C ARG A 188 -25.49 -12.51 -9.10
N ALA A 189 -25.66 -13.50 -8.22
CA ALA A 189 -24.53 -14.19 -7.59
C ALA A 189 -23.66 -14.89 -8.65
N ASP A 190 -24.28 -15.38 -9.72
CA ASP A 190 -23.59 -15.89 -10.90
C ASP A 190 -22.98 -14.75 -11.70
N GLY A 191 -21.65 -14.72 -11.77
CA GLY A 191 -20.86 -13.70 -12.46
C GLY A 191 -20.39 -14.11 -13.85
N ARG A 192 -20.80 -15.28 -14.36
CA ARG A 192 -20.35 -15.74 -15.67
C ARG A 192 -20.77 -14.77 -16.77
N VAL A 193 -19.85 -14.47 -17.67
CA VAL A 193 -20.07 -13.62 -18.83
C VAL A 193 -19.60 -14.34 -20.09
N SER A 194 -20.32 -14.15 -21.20
CA SER A 194 -19.93 -14.74 -22.47
C SER A 194 -18.77 -13.95 -23.10
N GLN A 195 -17.92 -14.65 -23.85
CA GLN A 195 -16.81 -14.04 -24.58
C GLN A 195 -17.29 -12.98 -25.58
N GLN A 196 -18.42 -13.23 -26.25
CA GLN A 196 -19.06 -12.27 -27.17
C GLN A 196 -19.52 -11.00 -26.44
N TRP A 197 -20.04 -11.13 -25.22
CA TRP A 197 -20.41 -9.99 -24.39
C TRP A 197 -19.16 -9.18 -24.02
N LEU A 198 -18.04 -9.85 -23.68
CA LEU A 198 -16.77 -9.18 -23.38
C LEU A 198 -16.23 -8.38 -24.58
N TYR A 199 -16.25 -8.97 -25.78
CA TYR A 199 -15.81 -8.30 -27.00
C TYR A 199 -16.61 -7.05 -27.33
N ARG A 200 -17.92 -7.08 -27.06
CA ARG A 200 -18.81 -5.92 -27.19
C ARG A 200 -18.48 -4.84 -26.15
N GLU A 201 -18.34 -5.23 -24.88
CA GLU A 201 -18.08 -4.28 -23.79
C GLU A 201 -16.72 -3.57 -23.95
N LEU A 202 -15.71 -4.29 -24.44
CA LEU A 202 -14.36 -3.77 -24.65
C LEU A 202 -14.17 -3.09 -26.01
N ASN A 203 -15.17 -3.13 -26.89
CA ASN A 203 -15.11 -2.62 -28.26
C ASN A 203 -13.93 -3.20 -29.09
N ILE A 204 -13.67 -4.50 -28.94
CA ILE A 204 -12.60 -5.24 -29.63
C ILE A 204 -13.18 -6.29 -30.60
N GLN A 205 -14.35 -5.99 -31.17
CA GLN A 205 -14.97 -6.86 -32.17
C GLN A 205 -14.03 -7.01 -33.37
N GLY A 206 -13.65 -8.26 -33.69
CA GLY A 206 -12.71 -8.56 -34.77
C GLY A 206 -11.23 -8.53 -34.37
N GLN A 207 -10.89 -8.28 -33.10
CA GLN A 207 -9.52 -8.30 -32.57
C GLN A 207 -9.41 -9.19 -31.31
N PRO A 208 -9.70 -10.51 -31.42
CA PRO A 208 -9.72 -11.42 -30.28
C PRO A 208 -8.37 -11.53 -29.54
N GLU A 209 -7.27 -11.28 -30.25
CA GLU A 209 -5.90 -11.25 -29.74
C GLU A 209 -5.69 -10.23 -28.63
N ILE A 210 -6.41 -9.10 -28.65
CA ILE A 210 -6.30 -8.07 -27.61
C ILE A 210 -6.75 -8.62 -26.25
N LEU A 211 -7.89 -9.32 -26.21
CA LEU A 211 -8.35 -9.95 -24.98
C LEU A 211 -7.39 -11.05 -24.56
N HIS A 212 -6.88 -11.82 -25.52
CA HIS A 212 -5.95 -12.90 -25.24
C HIS A 212 -4.69 -12.39 -24.53
N ASN A 213 -4.10 -11.30 -25.03
CA ASN A 213 -2.92 -10.65 -24.45
C ASN A 213 -3.21 -9.92 -23.13
N ALA A 214 -4.47 -9.58 -22.87
CA ALA A 214 -4.90 -8.97 -21.62
C ALA A 214 -4.98 -9.97 -20.46
N ILE A 215 -5.28 -11.25 -20.77
CA ILE A 215 -5.36 -12.33 -19.78
C ILE A 215 -3.95 -12.73 -19.36
N HIS A 216 -3.72 -12.78 -18.06
CA HIS A 216 -2.40 -13.12 -17.52
C HIS A 216 -2.54 -13.86 -16.17
N PRO A 217 -1.46 -14.50 -15.69
CA PRO A 217 -1.46 -15.16 -14.39
C PRO A 217 -1.74 -14.18 -13.26
N ALA A 218 -2.66 -14.56 -12.37
CA ALA A 218 -2.91 -13.85 -11.12
C ALA A 218 -1.69 -13.86 -10.18
N PRO A 219 -1.03 -15.02 -9.95
CA PRO A 219 0.16 -15.05 -9.13
C PRO A 219 1.25 -14.15 -9.71
N ARG A 220 1.90 -13.36 -8.85
CA ARG A 220 3.04 -12.56 -9.28
C ARG A 220 4.21 -13.51 -9.55
N PRO A 221 4.93 -13.39 -10.69
CA PRO A 221 6.17 -14.11 -10.85
C PRO A 221 7.13 -13.68 -9.74
N PRO A 222 7.79 -14.62 -9.05
CA PRO A 222 8.70 -14.29 -7.97
C PRO A 222 9.81 -13.38 -8.49
N LEU A 223 10.12 -12.31 -7.74
CA LEU A 223 11.25 -11.45 -8.06
C LEU A 223 12.54 -12.28 -7.98
N HIS A 224 13.19 -12.46 -9.13
CA HIS A 224 14.47 -13.16 -9.18
C HIS A 224 15.54 -12.27 -8.56
N ARG A 225 15.96 -12.57 -7.33
CA ARG A 225 17.01 -11.81 -6.64
C ARG A 225 18.36 -12.22 -7.20
N SER A 226 18.90 -11.43 -8.15
CA SER A 226 20.15 -11.77 -8.86
C SER A 226 21.39 -11.81 -7.97
N ARG A 227 21.38 -11.13 -6.80
CA ARG A 227 22.42 -11.22 -5.78
C ARG A 227 21.82 -11.00 -4.38
N PRO A 228 22.25 -11.72 -3.34
CA PRO A 228 21.96 -11.33 -1.97
C PRO A 228 22.63 -9.97 -1.69
N LEU A 229 21.82 -8.97 -1.32
CA LEU A 229 22.30 -7.62 -0.92
C LEU A 229 23.08 -7.64 0.39
N THR A 230 22.99 -8.72 1.15
CA THR A 230 23.73 -8.96 2.39
C THR A 230 24.32 -10.36 2.38
N LEU A 231 25.65 -10.43 2.43
CA LEU A 231 26.37 -11.64 2.81
C LEU A 231 26.28 -11.70 4.35
N PHE A 232 25.22 -12.33 4.85
CA PHE A 232 25.14 -12.65 6.27
C PHE A 232 26.19 -13.71 6.55
N ASP A 233 27.33 -13.29 7.09
CA ASP A 233 28.36 -14.20 7.60
C ASP A 233 27.84 -14.83 8.90
N SER A 234 27.19 -15.98 8.75
CA SER A 234 26.67 -16.77 9.88
C SER A 234 27.78 -17.25 10.83
N GLN A 235 29.06 -17.14 10.44
CA GLN A 235 30.20 -17.48 11.29
C GLN A 235 30.60 -16.31 12.21
N LYS A 236 30.25 -15.06 11.88
CA LYS A 236 30.41 -13.92 12.78
C LYS A 236 29.27 -13.91 13.81
N ARG A 237 29.49 -14.61 14.93
CA ARG A 237 28.72 -14.35 16.16
C ARG A 237 29.01 -12.93 16.63
N ALA A 238 28.16 -11.98 16.26
CA ALA A 238 28.15 -10.68 16.90
C ALA A 238 27.97 -10.91 18.42
N PRO A 239 28.71 -10.20 19.28
CA PRO A 239 28.47 -10.25 20.72
C PRO A 239 26.99 -9.97 20.99
N ARG A 240 26.42 -10.62 22.02
CA ARG A 240 25.03 -10.39 22.41
C ARG A 240 24.84 -8.90 22.73
N LEU A 241 24.14 -8.17 21.87
CA LEU A 241 23.82 -6.76 22.08
C LEU A 241 22.74 -6.66 23.16
N SER A 242 23.12 -6.19 24.34
CA SER A 242 22.17 -5.81 25.39
C SER A 242 21.78 -4.35 25.19
N VAL A 243 20.54 -4.10 24.79
CA VAL A 243 20.00 -2.74 24.62
C VAL A 243 20.01 -1.99 25.95
N ARG A 244 19.67 -2.68 27.05
CA ARG A 244 19.66 -2.11 28.40
C ARG A 244 21.03 -1.64 28.83
N GLU A 245 22.06 -2.48 28.68
CA GLU A 245 23.44 -2.10 29.03
C GLU A 245 23.97 -1.00 28.11
N SER A 246 23.65 -1.06 26.82
CA SER A 246 24.13 -0.07 25.84
C SER A 246 23.56 1.33 26.07
N LEU A 247 22.33 1.42 26.59
CA LEU A 247 21.63 2.68 26.82
C LEU A 247 21.61 3.12 28.30
N ALA A 248 22.12 2.30 29.21
CA ALA A 248 22.21 2.64 30.63
C ALA A 248 23.07 3.91 30.84
N GLY A 249 22.53 4.86 31.61
CA GLY A 249 23.13 6.15 31.88
C GLY A 249 23.20 7.09 30.68
N LYS A 250 22.75 6.68 29.49
CA LYS A 250 22.88 7.48 28.28
C LYS A 250 21.90 8.63 28.23
N HIS A 251 22.37 9.74 27.68
CA HIS A 251 21.59 10.93 27.40
C HIS A 251 21.22 10.92 25.91
N ILE A 252 19.92 10.86 25.62
CA ILE A 252 19.40 10.59 24.28
C ILE A 252 18.64 11.81 23.77
N LEU A 253 18.93 12.27 22.56
CA LEU A 253 18.13 13.25 21.84
C LEU A 253 17.26 12.51 20.84
N LEU A 254 15.96 12.46 21.13
CA LEU A 254 14.96 11.85 20.27
C LEU A 254 14.34 12.90 19.35
N ILE A 255 14.53 12.73 18.05
CA ILE A 255 13.88 13.53 17.02
C ILE A 255 12.61 12.83 16.51
N GLY A 256 11.61 13.60 16.08
CA GLY A 256 10.41 13.01 15.48
C GLY A 256 9.45 12.34 16.48
N VAL A 257 9.56 12.64 17.78
CA VAL A 257 8.65 12.13 18.83
C VAL A 257 7.17 12.44 18.55
N THR A 258 6.87 13.48 17.78
CA THR A 258 5.49 13.82 17.39
C THR A 258 4.87 12.87 16.35
N GLY A 259 5.67 11.98 15.77
CA GLY A 259 5.23 10.95 14.83
C GLY A 259 4.77 9.66 15.54
N PHE A 260 4.30 8.68 14.76
CA PHE A 260 3.78 7.42 15.30
C PHE A 260 4.87 6.57 15.98
N ILE A 261 5.98 6.29 15.29
CA ILE A 261 7.07 5.45 15.84
C ILE A 261 7.79 6.17 16.98
N GLY A 262 8.05 7.47 16.84
CA GLY A 262 8.79 8.25 17.82
C GLY A 262 8.13 8.26 19.20
N LYS A 263 6.80 8.45 19.28
CA LYS A 263 6.08 8.41 20.57
C LYS A 263 6.10 7.01 21.20
N VAL A 264 5.93 5.96 20.40
CA VAL A 264 5.99 4.56 20.88
C VAL A 264 7.38 4.25 21.41
N TRP A 265 8.43 4.70 20.72
CA TRP A 265 9.80 4.51 21.18
C TRP A 265 10.08 5.27 22.48
N LEU A 266 9.57 6.50 22.64
CA LEU A 266 9.63 7.22 23.91
C LEU A 266 9.01 6.42 25.06
N ILE A 267 7.86 5.79 24.84
CA ILE A 267 7.19 4.97 25.86
C ILE A 267 8.05 3.77 26.24
N HIS A 268 8.67 3.08 25.27
CA HIS A 268 9.62 1.99 25.55
C HIS A 268 10.85 2.48 26.33
N LEU A 269 11.42 3.63 25.98
CA LEU A 269 12.53 4.22 26.75
C LEU A 269 12.12 4.48 28.20
N LEU A 270 10.92 5.01 28.43
CA LEU A 270 10.43 5.34 29.77
C LEU A 270 10.04 4.10 30.58
N SER A 271 9.48 3.09 29.93
CA SER A 271 8.88 1.92 30.58
C SER A 271 9.85 0.75 30.74
N ASP A 272 10.65 0.48 29.71
CA ASP A 272 11.47 -0.72 29.63
C ASP A 272 12.94 -0.44 29.94
N LEU A 273 13.38 0.81 29.81
CA LEU A 273 14.78 1.23 29.98
C LEU A 273 14.91 2.34 31.06
N PRO A 274 14.53 2.06 32.32
CA PRO A 274 14.59 3.03 33.41
C PRO A 274 16.01 3.54 33.69
N GLU A 275 17.05 2.83 33.27
CA GLU A 275 18.45 3.20 33.47
C GLU A 275 18.92 4.30 32.51
N VAL A 276 18.15 4.64 31.47
CA VAL A 276 18.45 5.78 30.58
C VAL A 276 18.45 7.06 31.40
N GLY A 277 19.53 7.84 31.28
CA GLY A 277 19.80 9.04 32.08
C GLY A 277 18.78 10.16 31.83
N ARG A 278 18.91 10.86 30.70
CA ARG A 278 18.00 11.97 30.34
C ARG A 278 17.58 11.85 28.88
N ILE A 279 16.29 12.08 28.61
CA ILE A 279 15.73 12.08 27.26
C ILE A 279 15.42 13.52 26.85
N TYR A 280 16.08 14.00 25.82
CA TYR A 280 15.84 15.30 25.20
C TYR A 280 14.91 15.11 24.00
N LEU A 281 13.82 15.88 23.93
CA LEU A 281 12.88 15.82 22.83
C LEU A 281 13.03 17.05 21.95
N LEU A 282 13.42 16.85 20.70
CA LEU A 282 13.47 17.92 19.71
C LEU A 282 12.11 18.04 19.02
N ILE A 283 11.38 19.12 19.29
CA ILE A 283 10.06 19.36 18.70
C ILE A 283 10.04 20.71 18.00
N ARG A 284 9.64 20.69 16.73
CA ARG A 284 9.49 21.90 15.92
C ARG A 284 8.31 22.74 16.38
N ARG A 285 8.48 24.06 16.52
CA ARG A 285 7.36 24.99 16.74
C ARG A 285 6.40 24.98 15.54
N GLN A 286 5.09 25.01 15.78
CA GLN A 286 4.08 25.09 14.72
C GLN A 286 3.11 26.24 15.00
N GLY A 287 3.32 27.37 14.32
CA GLY A 287 2.55 28.59 14.53
C GLY A 287 2.57 29.04 16.00
N PRO A 288 1.42 29.19 16.67
CA PRO A 288 1.36 29.58 18.08
C PRO A 288 1.69 28.44 19.06
N HIS A 289 1.82 27.20 18.59
CA HIS A 289 2.06 26.05 19.46
C HIS A 289 3.57 25.84 19.69
N THR A 290 3.98 26.04 20.94
CA THR A 290 5.35 25.77 21.43
C THR A 290 5.64 24.27 21.45
N ALA A 291 6.93 23.90 21.50
CA ALA A 291 7.35 22.51 21.62
C ALA A 291 6.70 21.81 22.82
N LEU A 292 6.69 22.46 23.99
CA LEU A 292 6.09 21.94 25.21
C LEU A 292 4.59 21.69 25.06
N ARG A 293 3.82 22.65 24.54
CA ARG A 293 2.38 22.48 24.30
C ARG A 293 2.09 21.36 23.31
N ARG A 294 2.93 21.21 22.28
CA ARG A 294 2.80 20.10 21.32
C ARG A 294 3.07 18.76 21.99
N PHE A 295 4.02 18.68 22.91
CA PHE A 295 4.30 17.47 23.70
C PHE A 295 3.17 17.14 24.66
N GLU A 296 2.69 18.10 25.45
CA GLU A 296 1.55 17.94 26.36
C GLU A 296 0.32 17.40 25.63
N LYS A 297 0.04 17.93 24.43
CA LYS A 297 -1.04 17.44 23.57
C LYS A 297 -0.84 15.98 23.16
N ILE A 298 0.39 15.57 22.82
CA ILE A 298 0.69 14.17 22.47
C ILE A 298 0.43 13.26 23.65
N VAL A 299 0.89 13.64 24.85
CA VAL A 299 0.69 12.85 26.06
C VAL A 299 -0.82 12.73 26.34
N ALA A 300 -1.58 13.81 26.27
CA ALA A 300 -3.01 13.82 26.56
C ALA A 300 -3.89 13.09 25.52
N GLU A 301 -3.55 13.12 24.23
CA GLU A 301 -4.43 12.62 23.16
C GLU A 301 -4.02 11.25 22.61
N SER A 302 -2.82 10.77 22.90
CA SER A 302 -2.29 9.54 22.29
C SER A 302 -2.56 8.31 23.16
N PRO A 303 -3.32 7.31 22.65
CA PRO A 303 -3.56 6.06 23.37
C PRO A 303 -2.29 5.29 23.75
N ALA A 304 -1.18 5.56 23.05
CA ALA A 304 0.10 4.96 23.38
C ALA A 304 0.57 5.29 24.82
N PHE A 305 0.13 6.42 25.40
CA PHE A 305 0.49 6.80 26.76
C PHE A 305 -0.43 6.21 27.83
N ASP A 306 -1.50 5.49 27.45
CA ASP A 306 -2.49 4.96 28.39
C ASP A 306 -1.83 4.05 29.45
N GLU A 307 -0.89 3.19 29.04
CA GLU A 307 -0.14 2.33 29.97
C GLU A 307 0.71 3.13 31.00
N LEU A 308 1.27 4.27 30.57
CA LEU A 308 2.01 5.15 31.47
C LEU A 308 1.07 5.90 32.43
N TYR A 309 -0.12 6.29 31.95
CA TYR A 309 -1.16 6.87 32.81
C TYR A 309 -1.66 5.87 33.85
N GLU A 310 -1.95 4.63 33.47
CA GLU A 310 -2.38 3.59 34.40
C GLU A 310 -1.30 3.29 35.46
N ARG A 311 -0.03 3.31 35.06
CA ARG A 311 1.10 3.02 35.96
C ARG A 311 1.41 4.14 36.94
N HIS A 312 1.38 5.40 36.49
CA HIS A 312 1.85 6.55 37.28
C HIS A 312 0.72 7.43 37.83
N GLY A 313 -0.49 7.33 37.27
CA GLY A 313 -1.65 8.13 37.66
C GLY A 313 -1.33 9.62 37.72
N ASP A 314 -1.68 10.26 38.84
CA ASP A 314 -1.45 11.68 39.09
C ASP A 314 0.04 12.09 39.11
N HIS A 315 0.96 11.13 39.30
CA HIS A 315 2.40 11.38 39.33
C HIS A 315 3.05 11.38 37.93
N LEU A 316 2.28 11.12 36.86
CA LEU A 316 2.83 11.04 35.51
C LEU A 316 3.55 12.33 35.11
N ALA A 317 2.97 13.50 35.40
CA ALA A 317 3.57 14.79 35.06
C ALA A 317 4.94 14.97 35.72
N GLN A 318 5.05 14.60 37.00
CA GLN A 318 6.31 14.63 37.75
C GLN A 318 7.33 13.67 37.12
N PHE A 319 6.96 12.41 36.93
CA PHE A 319 7.82 11.39 36.30
C PHE A 319 8.36 11.85 34.94
N LEU A 320 7.49 12.39 34.08
CA LEU A 320 7.92 12.88 32.77
C LEU A 320 8.89 14.06 32.91
N SER A 321 8.67 15.00 33.83
CA SER A 321 9.56 16.15 34.05
C SER A 321 10.96 15.75 34.57
N GLU A 322 11.04 14.64 35.32
CA GLU A 322 12.29 14.07 35.84
C GLU A 322 13.08 13.31 34.78
N ARG A 323 12.42 12.76 33.76
CA ARG A 323 13.08 11.96 32.69
C ARG A 323 13.30 12.74 31.39
N ILE A 324 12.45 13.73 31.12
CA ILE A 324 12.34 14.37 29.81
C ILE A 324 12.68 15.86 29.89
N GLU A 325 13.39 16.34 28.88
CA GLU A 325 13.51 17.77 28.58
C GLU A 325 13.03 18.08 27.17
N VAL A 326 11.99 18.92 27.04
CA VAL A 326 11.41 19.30 25.74
C VAL A 326 12.06 20.57 25.22
N MET A 327 12.46 20.56 23.95
CA MET A 327 13.29 21.61 23.36
C MET A 327 12.71 22.02 21.99
N GLU A 328 12.72 23.32 21.72
CA GLU A 328 12.34 23.80 20.38
C GLU A 328 13.51 23.60 19.41
N GLY A 329 13.22 23.03 18.24
CA GLY A 329 14.21 22.95 17.16
C GLY A 329 13.64 22.41 15.86
N ASP A 330 14.38 22.63 14.78
CA ASP A 330 14.01 22.24 13.41
C ASP A 330 15.19 21.57 12.71
N VAL A 331 15.05 20.26 12.46
CA VAL A 331 16.08 19.44 11.79
C VAL A 331 16.43 19.93 10.39
N SER A 332 15.56 20.74 9.75
CA SER A 332 15.86 21.32 8.44
C SER A 332 16.73 22.57 8.50
N LYS A 333 17.09 23.05 9.70
CA LYS A 333 17.93 24.25 9.90
C LYS A 333 19.34 23.86 10.33
N PRO A 334 20.36 24.68 9.99
CA PRO A 334 21.70 24.53 10.56
C PRO A 334 21.65 24.49 12.09
N GLY A 335 22.46 23.62 12.69
CA GLY A 335 22.48 23.43 14.15
C GLY A 335 21.17 22.90 14.73
N LEU A 336 20.34 22.23 13.92
CA LEU A 336 19.01 21.72 14.31
C LEU A 336 18.03 22.83 14.73
N GLY A 337 18.31 24.09 14.39
CA GLY A 337 17.47 25.23 14.80
C GLY A 337 17.36 25.43 16.31
N ILE A 338 18.33 24.92 17.07
CA ILE A 338 18.41 25.03 18.53
C ILE A 338 19.22 26.28 18.89
N GLU A 339 18.91 26.92 20.02
CA GLU A 339 19.68 28.06 20.51
C GLU A 339 21.13 27.68 20.86
N PRO A 340 22.13 28.57 20.61
CA PRO A 340 23.54 28.25 20.80
C PRO A 340 23.90 27.77 22.21
N GLU A 341 23.29 28.35 23.25
CA GLU A 341 23.53 27.99 24.65
C GLU A 341 23.07 26.56 24.95
N ILE A 342 21.88 26.24 24.46
CA ILE A 342 21.29 24.91 24.56
C ILE A 342 22.15 23.89 23.79
N GLN A 343 22.61 24.26 22.60
CA GLN A 343 23.49 23.42 21.79
C GLN A 343 24.81 23.13 22.51
N ALA A 344 25.42 24.13 23.15
CA ALA A 344 26.66 23.96 23.92
C ALA A 344 26.47 22.98 25.09
N ARG A 345 25.35 23.09 25.81
CA ARG A 345 24.99 22.17 26.89
C ARG A 345 24.75 20.74 26.39
N LEU A 346 24.05 20.57 25.27
CA LEU A 346 23.84 19.25 24.66
C LEU A 346 25.16 18.62 24.23
N ARG A 347 26.07 19.38 23.60
CA ARG A 347 27.39 18.86 23.18
C ARG A 347 28.21 18.23 24.31
N GLN A 348 28.01 18.67 25.55
CA GLN A 348 28.74 18.13 26.71
C GLN A 348 28.10 16.88 27.31
N LYS A 349 26.78 16.73 27.18
CA LYS A 349 26.01 15.71 27.89
C LYS A 349 25.45 14.62 26.99
N LEU A 350 25.26 14.90 25.70
CA LEU A 350 24.51 14.04 24.79
C LEU A 350 25.37 12.88 24.29
N ASP A 351 24.89 11.66 24.46
CA ASP A 351 25.55 10.45 23.95
C ASP A 351 25.02 10.02 22.58
N VAL A 352 23.71 10.11 22.37
CA VAL A 352 23.03 9.50 21.21
C VAL A 352 21.99 10.45 20.64
N ILE A 353 21.93 10.54 19.30
CA ILE A 353 20.83 11.14 18.56
C ILE A 353 20.11 10.02 17.81
N VAL A 354 18.79 9.93 17.98
CA VAL A 354 17.93 8.98 17.29
C VAL A 354 16.87 9.71 16.51
#